data_AF-A0A6H1FWD5-F1
#
_entry.id   AF-A0A6H1FWD5-F1
#
_cell.length_a   1.000
_cell.length_b   1.000
_cell.length_c   1.000
_cell.angle_alpha   90.00
_cell.angle_beta   90.00
_cell.angle_gamma   90.00
#
_symmetry.space_group_name_H-M   'P 1'
#
loop_
_entity.id
_entity.type
_entity.pdbx_description
1 polymer ?
#
loop_
_entity_poly.entity_id
_entity_poly.type
_entity_poly.pdbx_seq_one_letter_code
_entity_poly.pdbx_strand_id
1 'polypeptide(L)'
;MSFLKKENLSIGGESVLLFELSALQRAEYFEYLASLEADIPKDASEMKMGALVVKKNVQSNAWLVSRSLWHSTPDRDEEELHREVMRTWSSEALNMAVEKVLELSDLMPKPPVEAEFDNTALGDESADAEFDNTALGDESAEARPLEK
;
A
#
# COMPACT_ATOMS: atom_id res chain seq x y z
N MET A 1 -12.44 26.54 16.32
CA MET A 1 -11.61 26.60 15.10
C MET A 1 -10.97 25.24 14.91
N SER A 2 -10.91 24.72 13.69
CA SER A 2 -10.19 23.47 13.36
C SER A 2 -8.78 23.83 12.87
N PHE A 3 -7.77 23.09 13.32
CA PHE A 3 -6.37 23.22 12.88
C PHE A 3 -6.03 22.31 11.70
N LEU A 4 -7.00 21.53 11.24
CA LEU A 4 -6.82 20.55 10.17
C LEU A 4 -6.87 21.25 8.81
N LYS A 5 -5.96 20.89 7.91
CA LYS A 5 -6.04 21.17 6.47
C LYS A 5 -7.40 20.73 5.94
N LYS A 6 -7.93 21.47 4.97
CA LYS A 6 -9.25 21.18 4.38
C LYS A 6 -9.37 21.74 2.97
N GLU A 7 -10.19 21.08 2.16
CA GLU A 7 -10.44 21.46 0.77
C GLU A 7 -11.86 21.07 0.35
N ASN A 8 -12.49 21.87 -0.54
CA ASN A 8 -13.74 21.48 -1.18
C ASN A 8 -13.43 20.61 -2.40
N LEU A 9 -14.08 19.46 -2.48
CA LEU A 9 -14.01 18.54 -3.60
C LEU A 9 -15.35 18.53 -4.34
N SER A 10 -15.31 18.72 -5.67
CA SER A 10 -16.49 18.63 -6.53
C SER A 10 -16.68 17.18 -7.00
N ILE A 11 -17.81 16.57 -6.65
CA ILE A 11 -18.16 15.18 -6.98
C ILE A 11 -19.58 15.17 -7.55
N GLY A 12 -19.74 14.77 -8.81
CA GLY A 12 -21.08 14.62 -9.41
C GLY A 12 -21.91 15.91 -9.46
N GLY A 13 -21.29 17.08 -9.40
CA GLY A 13 -21.97 18.38 -9.33
C GLY A 13 -22.29 18.86 -7.91
N GLU A 14 -22.00 18.06 -6.89
CA GLU A 14 -22.06 18.45 -5.48
C GLU A 14 -20.66 18.85 -4.97
N SER A 15 -20.61 19.74 -3.98
CA SER A 15 -19.37 20.20 -3.36
C SER A 15 -19.31 19.69 -1.92
N VAL A 16 -18.26 18.93 -1.61
CA VAL A 16 -18.05 18.32 -0.29
C VAL A 16 -16.79 18.89 0.36
N LEU A 17 -16.89 19.35 1.60
CA LEU A 17 -15.74 19.84 2.35
C LEU A 17 -15.05 18.67 3.08
N LEU A 18 -13.83 18.36 2.66
CA LEU A 18 -12.99 17.31 3.26
C LEU A 18 -11.89 17.93 4.11
N PHE A 19 -11.53 17.25 5.18
CA PHE A 19 -10.46 17.59 6.11
C PHE A 19 -9.37 16.51 6.10
N GLU A 20 -8.13 16.87 6.45
CA GLU A 20 -7.16 15.86 6.85
C GLU A 20 -7.64 15.12 8.11
N LEU A 21 -7.15 13.90 8.31
CA LEU A 21 -7.38 13.22 9.57
C LEU A 21 -6.63 13.90 10.71
N SER A 22 -7.27 13.98 11.87
CA SER A 22 -6.59 14.32 13.12
C SER A 22 -5.52 13.27 13.47
N ALA A 23 -4.59 13.61 14.37
CA ALA A 23 -3.55 12.68 14.80
C ALA A 23 -4.12 11.37 15.38
N LEU A 24 -5.21 11.46 16.16
CA LEU A 24 -5.90 10.29 16.71
C LEU A 24 -6.52 9.43 15.59
N GLN A 25 -7.27 10.06 14.69
CA GLN A 25 -7.92 9.35 13.58
C GLN A 25 -6.91 8.68 12.64
N ARG A 26 -5.68 9.21 12.49
CA ARG A 26 -4.62 8.53 11.73
C ARG A 26 -4.20 7.23 12.41
N ALA A 27 -4.01 7.23 13.73
CA ALA A 27 -3.68 6.01 14.46
C ALA A 27 -4.81 4.98 14.35
N GLU A 28 -6.05 5.42 14.57
CA GLU A 28 -7.25 4.59 14.43
C GLU A 28 -7.42 4.04 13.00
N TYR A 29 -7.05 4.81 11.98
CA TYR A 29 -7.09 4.33 10.60
C TYR A 29 -6.17 3.14 10.38
N PHE A 30 -4.93 3.21 10.88
CA PHE A 30 -3.99 2.09 10.77
C PHE A 30 -4.45 0.87 11.56
N GLU A 31 -5.01 1.06 12.76
CA GLU A 31 -5.62 -0.02 13.53
C GLU A 31 -6.79 -0.67 12.77
N TYR A 32 -7.63 0.16 12.15
CA TYR A 32 -8.74 -0.33 11.35
C TYR A 32 -8.28 -1.12 10.12
N LEU A 33 -7.27 -0.63 9.38
CA LEU A 33 -6.67 -1.38 8.28
C LEU A 33 -6.13 -2.74 8.71
N ALA A 34 -5.40 -2.79 9.84
CA ALA A 34 -4.90 -4.04 10.41
C ALA A 34 -6.04 -4.99 10.81
N SER A 35 -7.14 -4.46 11.34
CA SER A 35 -8.33 -5.28 11.67
C SER A 35 -8.97 -5.90 10.43
N LEU A 36 -9.04 -5.16 9.32
CA LEU A 36 -9.57 -5.69 8.06
C LEU A 36 -8.66 -6.78 7.49
N GLU A 37 -7.35 -6.69 7.64
CA GLU A 37 -6.42 -7.72 7.18
C GLU A 37 -6.56 -9.03 7.96
N ALA A 38 -6.71 -8.95 9.29
CA ALA A 38 -6.84 -10.11 10.17
C ALA A 38 -8.05 -11.01 9.83
N ASP A 39 -9.11 -10.42 9.26
CA ASP A 39 -10.36 -11.10 8.92
C ASP A 39 -10.35 -11.85 7.57
N ILE A 40 -9.18 -12.11 6.94
CA ILE A 40 -9.10 -12.80 5.64
C ILE A 40 -9.00 -14.33 5.87
N PRO A 41 -9.99 -15.15 5.44
CA PRO A 41 -9.91 -16.60 5.56
C PRO A 41 -8.82 -17.17 4.63
N LYS A 42 -7.99 -18.06 5.16
CA LYS A 42 -6.86 -18.67 4.43
C LYS A 42 -7.28 -19.70 3.37
N ASP A 43 -8.53 -20.17 3.43
CA ASP A 43 -9.09 -21.27 2.62
C ASP A 43 -10.25 -20.81 1.72
N ALA A 44 -10.43 -19.51 1.52
CA ALA A 44 -11.46 -18.98 0.63
C ALA A 44 -11.15 -19.29 -0.85
N SER A 45 -12.18 -19.63 -1.63
CA SER A 45 -12.07 -19.72 -3.08
C SER A 45 -11.68 -18.37 -3.70
N GLU A 46 -11.09 -18.37 -4.89
CA GLU A 46 -10.68 -17.14 -5.59
C GLU A 46 -11.82 -16.12 -5.73
N MET A 47 -13.02 -16.57 -6.11
CA MET A 47 -14.19 -15.69 -6.22
C MET A 47 -14.57 -15.08 -4.87
N LYS A 48 -14.54 -15.87 -3.79
CA LYS A 48 -14.83 -15.39 -2.44
C LYS A 48 -13.74 -14.41 -1.96
N MET A 49 -12.48 -14.68 -2.29
CA MET A 49 -11.36 -13.80 -2.00
C MET A 49 -11.53 -12.46 -2.71
N GLY A 50 -11.85 -12.46 -4.01
CA GLY A 50 -12.10 -11.25 -4.77
C GLY A 50 -13.23 -10.40 -4.18
N ALA A 51 -14.36 -11.04 -3.82
CA ALA A 51 -15.48 -10.34 -3.18
C ALA A 51 -15.10 -9.74 -1.80
N LEU A 52 -14.29 -10.46 -1.01
CA LEU A 52 -13.80 -9.96 0.28
C LEU A 52 -12.86 -8.77 0.11
N VAL A 53 -11.95 -8.80 -0.85
CA VAL A 53 -11.03 -7.69 -1.15
C VAL A 53 -11.82 -6.44 -1.54
N VAL A 54 -12.78 -6.57 -2.46
CA VAL A 54 -13.64 -5.45 -2.87
C VAL A 54 -14.40 -4.89 -1.68
N LYS A 55 -15.02 -5.75 -0.86
CA LYS A 55 -15.76 -5.32 0.33
C LYS A 55 -14.86 -4.56 1.32
N LYS A 56 -13.68 -5.10 1.62
CA LYS A 56 -12.72 -4.49 2.57
C LYS A 56 -12.19 -3.16 2.06
N ASN A 57 -11.91 -3.04 0.76
CA ASN A 57 -11.54 -1.77 0.14
C ASN A 57 -12.64 -0.71 0.28
N VAL A 58 -13.91 -1.07 0.04
CA VAL A 58 -15.03 -0.14 0.28
C VAL A 58 -15.13 0.24 1.75
N GLN A 59 -14.95 -0.74 2.66
CA GLN A 59 -14.98 -0.51 4.10
C GLN A 59 -13.87 0.43 4.59
N SER A 60 -12.62 0.26 4.13
CA SER A 60 -11.48 1.13 4.46
C SER A 60 -11.67 2.53 3.89
N ASN A 61 -12.06 2.63 2.63
CA ASN A 61 -12.25 3.90 1.93
C ASN A 61 -13.37 4.72 2.57
N ALA A 62 -14.51 4.09 2.86
CA ALA A 62 -15.62 4.77 3.51
C ALA A 62 -15.28 5.19 4.94
N TRP A 63 -14.50 4.40 5.67
CA TRP A 63 -14.08 4.74 7.02
C TRP A 63 -13.24 6.03 6.99
N LEU A 64 -12.24 6.07 6.12
CA LEU A 64 -11.37 7.23 5.93
C LEU A 64 -12.16 8.50 5.61
N VAL A 65 -13.05 8.42 4.62
CA VAL A 65 -13.88 9.56 4.20
C VAL A 65 -14.84 9.99 5.31
N SER A 66 -15.45 9.07 6.05
CA SER A 66 -16.37 9.41 7.14
C SER A 66 -15.72 10.25 8.24
N ARG A 67 -14.47 9.94 8.60
CA ARG A 67 -13.71 10.67 9.62
C ARG A 67 -13.28 12.05 9.15
N SER A 68 -13.01 12.19 7.86
CA SER A 68 -12.79 13.48 7.22
C SER A 68 -14.06 14.36 7.26
N LEU A 69 -15.21 13.79 6.88
CA LEU A 69 -16.50 14.50 6.84
C LEU A 69 -16.98 14.93 8.22
N TRP A 70 -16.72 14.13 9.25
CA TRP A 70 -17.15 14.39 10.62
C TRP A 70 -16.70 15.77 11.12
N HIS A 71 -15.53 16.27 10.70
CA HIS A 71 -15.05 17.61 11.08
C HIS A 71 -15.94 18.77 10.60
N SER A 72 -16.78 18.54 9.58
CA SER A 72 -17.80 19.50 9.14
C SER A 72 -19.11 19.41 9.94
N THR A 73 -19.34 18.27 10.61
CA THR A 73 -20.59 17.93 11.31
C THR A 73 -20.32 17.18 12.64
N PRO A 74 -19.55 17.75 13.57
CA PRO A 74 -19.02 17.02 14.73
C PRO A 74 -20.09 16.53 15.72
N ASP A 75 -21.33 16.99 15.61
CA ASP A 75 -22.46 16.52 16.42
C ASP A 75 -23.01 15.16 15.95
N ARG A 76 -22.56 14.66 14.79
CA ARG A 76 -22.96 13.36 14.24
C ARG A 76 -22.09 12.23 14.78
N ASP A 77 -22.65 11.02 14.83
CA ASP A 77 -21.88 9.81 15.15
C ASP A 77 -20.99 9.42 13.95
N GLU A 78 -19.71 9.14 14.22
CA GLU A 78 -18.75 8.78 13.17
C GLU A 78 -19.11 7.45 12.49
N GLU A 79 -19.65 6.49 13.24
CA GLU A 79 -20.06 5.18 12.70
C GLU A 79 -21.34 5.28 11.86
N GLU A 80 -22.23 6.21 12.18
CA GLU A 80 -23.36 6.56 11.32
C GLU A 80 -22.91 7.13 9.98
N LEU A 81 -21.97 8.08 10.00
CA LEU A 81 -21.37 8.63 8.78
C LEU A 81 -20.68 7.54 7.96
N HIS A 82 -19.95 6.63 8.60
CA HIS A 82 -19.32 5.49 7.91
C HIS A 82 -20.34 4.62 7.18
N ARG A 83 -21.43 4.24 7.85
CA ARG A 83 -22.53 3.47 7.24
C ARG A 83 -23.24 4.22 6.12
N GLU A 84 -23.41 5.54 6.27
CA GLU A 84 -24.00 6.38 5.23
C GLU A 84 -23.13 6.36 3.98
N VAL A 85 -21.83 6.70 4.10
CA VAL A 85 -20.88 6.72 2.99
C VAL A 85 -20.85 5.36 2.27
N MET A 86 -20.78 4.24 3.01
CA MET A 86 -20.81 2.90 2.40
C MET A 86 -22.07 2.60 1.59
N ARG A 87 -23.20 3.25 1.90
CA ARG A 87 -24.50 2.96 1.26
C ARG A 87 -24.85 3.92 0.14
N THR A 88 -24.36 5.16 0.19
CA THR A 88 -24.81 6.23 -0.71
C THR A 88 -23.74 6.68 -1.70
N TRP A 89 -22.45 6.45 -1.41
CA TRP A 89 -21.37 6.90 -2.29
C TRP A 89 -21.06 5.87 -3.38
N SER A 90 -20.93 6.34 -4.62
CA SER A 90 -20.44 5.51 -5.72
C SER A 90 -18.95 5.21 -5.57
N SER A 91 -18.45 4.17 -6.25
CA SER A 91 -17.01 3.86 -6.25
C SER A 91 -16.15 5.02 -6.74
N GLU A 92 -16.63 5.77 -7.74
CA GLU A 92 -15.94 6.94 -8.29
C GLU A 92 -15.84 8.06 -7.25
N ALA A 93 -16.97 8.44 -6.65
CA ALA A 93 -17.04 9.44 -5.59
C ALA A 93 -16.12 9.08 -4.42
N LEU A 94 -16.14 7.81 -4.03
CA LEU A 94 -15.35 7.31 -2.92
C LEU A 94 -13.86 7.37 -3.23
N ASN A 95 -13.44 6.95 -4.43
CA ASN A 95 -12.03 7.00 -4.83
C ASN A 95 -11.50 8.44 -4.88
N MET A 96 -12.25 9.38 -5.45
CA MET A 96 -11.87 10.78 -5.51
C MET A 96 -11.68 11.39 -4.11
N ALA A 97 -12.61 11.10 -3.19
CA ALA A 97 -12.51 11.60 -1.83
C ALA A 97 -11.38 10.94 -1.03
N VAL A 98 -11.17 9.64 -1.19
CA VAL A 98 -10.04 8.94 -0.56
C VAL A 98 -8.71 9.56 -0.98
N GLU A 99 -8.50 9.76 -2.28
CA GLU A 99 -7.29 10.39 -2.80
C GLU A 99 -7.06 11.75 -2.15
N LYS A 100 -8.10 12.59 -2.10
CA LYS A 100 -8.02 13.91 -1.47
C LYS A 100 -7.76 13.84 0.04
N VAL A 101 -8.39 12.92 0.77
CA VAL A 101 -8.17 12.78 2.22
C VAL A 101 -6.75 12.28 2.51
N LEU A 102 -6.23 11.34 1.72
CA LEU A 102 -4.85 10.85 1.83
C LEU A 102 -3.84 11.96 1.53
N GLU A 103 -4.09 12.77 0.50
CA GLU A 103 -3.28 13.95 0.17
C GLU A 103 -3.26 14.95 1.33
N LEU A 104 -4.43 15.36 1.82
CA LEU A 104 -4.55 16.30 2.94
C LEU A 104 -3.83 15.76 4.19
N SER A 105 -3.92 14.45 4.45
CA SER A 105 -3.37 13.80 5.64
C SER A 105 -1.89 13.45 5.53
N ASP A 106 -1.22 13.75 4.41
CA ASP A 106 0.14 13.33 4.09
C ASP A 106 0.33 11.79 4.19
N LEU A 107 -0.71 11.03 3.84
CA LEU A 107 -0.77 9.56 3.88
C LEU A 107 -0.71 8.89 2.51
N MET A 108 -0.52 9.66 1.43
CA MET A 108 -0.34 9.08 0.10
C MET A 108 0.86 8.12 0.09
N PRO A 109 0.74 6.93 -0.55
CA PRO A 109 1.87 6.03 -0.70
C PRO A 109 3.03 6.77 -1.36
N LYS A 110 4.19 6.77 -0.71
CA LYS A 110 5.40 7.31 -1.35
C LYS A 110 5.73 6.41 -2.55
N PRO A 111 6.08 6.97 -3.71
CA PRO A 111 6.64 6.15 -4.78
C PRO A 111 7.85 5.39 -4.23
N PRO A 112 8.12 4.17 -4.73
CA PRO A 112 9.32 3.44 -4.35
C PRO A 112 10.52 4.36 -4.56
N VAL A 113 11.20 4.72 -3.48
CA VAL A 113 12.50 5.39 -3.59
C VAL A 113 13.40 4.35 -4.21
N GLU A 114 13.79 4.56 -5.47
CA GLU A 114 14.91 3.81 -6.04
C GLU A 114 16.08 4.04 -5.09
N ALA A 115 16.50 2.99 -4.38
CA ALA A 115 17.64 3.09 -3.49
C ALA A 115 18.84 3.48 -4.35
N GLU A 116 19.32 4.71 -4.21
CA GLU A 116 20.61 5.12 -4.71
C GLU A 116 21.66 4.27 -3.98
N PHE A 117 22.05 3.15 -4.60
CA PHE A 117 23.22 2.41 -4.17
C PHE A 117 24.44 3.29 -4.46
N ASP A 118 24.95 3.93 -3.41
CA ASP A 118 26.21 4.65 -3.43
C ASP A 118 27.36 3.65 -3.61
N ASN A 119 27.75 3.43 -4.86
CA ASN A 119 28.85 2.54 -5.22
C ASN A 119 30.23 3.18 -4.97
N THR A 120 30.32 4.36 -4.37
CA THR A 120 31.60 5.05 -4.17
C THR A 120 32.45 4.47 -3.02
N ALA A 121 31.93 3.50 -2.26
CA ALA A 121 32.65 2.86 -1.16
C ALA A 121 33.52 1.65 -1.57
N LEU A 122 33.48 1.18 -2.82
CA LEU A 122 34.40 0.14 -3.30
C LEU A 122 35.66 0.81 -3.85
N GLY A 123 36.47 1.29 -2.90
CA GLY A 123 37.85 1.70 -3.13
C GLY A 123 38.64 0.58 -3.80
N ASP A 124 39.31 0.98 -4.87
CA ASP A 124 40.36 0.29 -5.61
C ASP A 124 41.37 -0.40 -4.68
N GLU A 125 41.35 -1.73 -4.63
CA GLU A 125 42.48 -2.53 -4.13
C GLU A 125 42.82 -3.59 -5.18
N SER A 126 43.69 -3.18 -6.11
CA SER A 126 44.35 -4.03 -7.07
C SER A 126 45.41 -4.94 -6.39
N ALA A 127 45.33 -6.23 -6.74
CA ALA A 127 46.44 -7.16 -6.99
C ALA A 127 47.31 -7.66 -5.81
N ASP A 128 47.23 -8.96 -5.50
CA ASP A 128 48.24 -9.97 -5.86
C ASP A 128 48.10 -11.24 -5.00
N ALA A 129 47.70 -12.35 -5.62
CA ALA A 129 47.94 -13.69 -5.08
C ALA A 129 48.24 -14.65 -6.23
N GLU A 130 49.53 -15.00 -6.35
CA GLU A 130 50.10 -16.01 -7.23
C GLU A 130 49.32 -17.33 -7.14
N PHE A 131 48.75 -17.78 -8.26
CA PHE A 131 48.38 -19.17 -8.44
C PHE A 131 49.55 -19.92 -9.07
N ASP A 132 50.26 -20.68 -8.23
CA ASP A 132 51.27 -21.65 -8.62
C ASP A 132 50.64 -22.73 -9.52
N ASN A 133 51.11 -22.82 -10.75
CA ASN A 133 50.71 -23.83 -11.72
C ASN A 133 51.93 -24.68 -12.08
N THR A 134 52.13 -25.78 -11.35
CA THR A 134 53.07 -26.83 -11.73
C THR A 134 52.39 -28.20 -11.77
N ALA A 135 51.94 -28.52 -13.00
CA ALA A 135 51.86 -29.81 -13.70
C ALA A 135 52.02 -31.14 -12.95
N LEU A 136 51.18 -32.11 -13.33
CA LEU A 136 51.52 -33.47 -13.83
C LEU A 136 50.20 -34.10 -14.33
N GLY A 137 49.96 -34.20 -15.64
CA GLY A 137 50.47 -35.28 -16.53
C GLY A 137 49.40 -36.37 -16.64
N ASP A 138 48.46 -36.25 -17.59
CA ASP A 138 48.44 -36.99 -18.88
C ASP A 138 48.28 -38.51 -18.72
N GLU A 139 47.08 -39.04 -19.00
CA GLU A 139 46.96 -40.26 -19.79
C GLU A 139 45.65 -40.29 -20.57
N SER A 140 45.80 -40.51 -21.88
CA SER A 140 44.79 -40.50 -22.93
C SER A 140 44.05 -41.85 -23.08
N ALA A 141 42.93 -41.77 -23.82
CA ALA A 141 42.20 -42.85 -24.51
C ALA A 141 41.33 -43.77 -23.62
N GLU A 142 40.16 -44.27 -24.01
CA GLU A 142 39.71 -44.66 -25.35
C GLU A 142 38.17 -44.89 -25.40
N ALA A 143 37.58 -44.56 -26.55
CA ALA A 143 36.38 -45.09 -27.22
C ALA A 143 35.13 -45.64 -26.45
N ARG A 144 33.98 -45.03 -26.77
CA ARG A 144 32.61 -45.61 -26.86
C ARG A 144 32.61 -46.96 -27.62
N PRO A 145 31.67 -47.92 -27.41
CA PRO A 145 30.31 -47.75 -27.97
C PRO A 145 29.09 -48.53 -27.41
N LEU A 146 27.93 -48.04 -27.87
CA LEU A 146 26.68 -48.70 -28.29
C LEU A 146 25.54 -49.02 -27.29
N GLU A 147 24.39 -48.49 -27.70
CA GLU A 147 23.02 -48.66 -27.24
C GLU A 147 22.55 -50.12 -27.24
N LYS A 148 21.55 -50.39 -26.40
CA LYS A 148 20.52 -51.42 -26.61
C LYS A 148 19.16 -50.83 -26.32
#